data_AF-A0A940G184-F1
#
_entry.id   AF-A0A940G184-F1
#
_cell.length_a   1.000
_cell.length_b   1.000
_cell.length_c   1.000
_cell.angle_alpha   90.00
_cell.angle_beta   90.00
_cell.angle_gamma   90.00
#
_symmetry.space_group_name_H-M   'P 1'
#
loop_
_entity.id
_entity.type
_entity.pdbx_description
1 polymer ?
#
loop_
_entity_poly.entity_id
_entity_poly.type
_entity_poly.pdbx_seq_one_letter_code
_entity_poly.pdbx_strand_id
1 'polypeptide(L)'
;MASVVRIEPSLFRADEAWFVFDDGRQLLRKVDREPNPARSTFPCPAIVRDSIEPILAMDGKMTDSLSHYRRTLRADGNPRGETYTEIGNESLPAFKAPEFDARQRRDDIHAAMADFKNGNIPPLTILED
;
A
#
# COMPACT_ATOMS: atom_id res chain seq x y z
N MET A 1 -29.64 -17.51 28.17
CA MET A 1 -28.35 -17.18 27.55
C MET A 1 -28.43 -15.73 27.14
N ALA A 2 -27.43 -14.93 27.53
CA ALA A 2 -27.36 -13.53 27.10
C ALA A 2 -27.06 -13.47 25.60
N SER A 3 -27.78 -12.61 24.88
CA SER A 3 -27.63 -12.42 23.44
C SER A 3 -26.74 -11.21 23.14
N VAL A 4 -25.98 -11.27 22.05
CA VAL A 4 -25.16 -10.13 21.60
C VAL A 4 -26.10 -9.12 20.93
N VAL A 5 -26.08 -7.88 21.42
CA VAL A 5 -26.92 -6.78 20.91
C VAL A 5 -26.13 -5.88 19.99
N ARG A 6 -24.83 -5.70 20.26
CA ARG A 6 -23.97 -4.81 19.47
C ARG A 6 -22.54 -5.34 19.40
N ILE A 7 -21.90 -5.13 18.26
CA ILE A 7 -20.48 -5.34 18.05
C ILE A 7 -19.85 -3.98 17.73
N GLU A 8 -18.85 -3.59 18.51
CA GLU A 8 -18.12 -2.33 18.32
C GLU A 8 -16.65 -2.61 18.02
N PRO A 9 -16.02 -1.90 17.06
CA PRO A 9 -14.61 -2.11 16.74
C PRO A 9 -13.71 -1.72 17.93
N SER A 10 -12.65 -2.50 18.17
CA SER A 10 -11.63 -2.16 19.16
C SER A 10 -10.81 -0.96 18.71
N LEU A 11 -10.54 -0.05 19.63
CA LEU A 11 -9.60 1.06 19.43
C LEU A 11 -8.13 0.63 19.54
N PHE A 12 -7.86 -0.56 20.10
CA PHE A 12 -6.50 -1.04 20.37
C PHE A 12 -5.92 -1.83 19.21
N ARG A 13 -6.73 -2.68 18.59
CA ARG A 13 -6.32 -3.53 17.48
C ARG A 13 -7.44 -3.71 16.48
N ALA A 14 -7.08 -3.69 15.20
CA ALA A 14 -8.04 -3.77 14.11
C ALA A 14 -8.61 -5.20 13.89
N ASP A 15 -8.10 -6.23 14.58
CA ASP A 15 -8.58 -7.62 14.56
C ASP A 15 -9.43 -7.99 15.79
N GLU A 16 -9.79 -7.00 16.61
CA GLU A 16 -10.58 -7.19 17.84
C GLU A 16 -11.86 -6.34 17.81
N ALA A 17 -12.91 -6.85 18.45
CA ALA A 17 -14.16 -6.12 18.65
C ALA A 17 -14.77 -6.40 20.03
N TRP A 18 -15.47 -5.41 20.55
CA TRP A 18 -16.29 -5.51 21.75
C TRP A 18 -17.64 -6.12 21.41
N PHE A 19 -17.97 -7.22 22.08
CA PHE A 19 -19.28 -7.85 22.04
C PHE A 19 -20.06 -7.37 23.26
N VAL A 20 -21.10 -6.58 23.02
CA VAL A 20 -21.99 -6.03 24.05
C VAL A 20 -23.23 -6.90 24.14
N PHE A 21 -23.50 -7.44 25.32
CA PHE A 21 -24.63 -8.32 25.59
C PHE A 21 -25.83 -7.55 26.13
N ASP A 22 -27.02 -8.15 25.98
CA ASP A 22 -28.29 -7.63 26.52
C ASP A 22 -28.29 -7.44 28.04
N ASP A 23 -27.48 -8.22 28.76
CA ASP A 23 -27.27 -8.11 30.21
C ASP A 23 -26.22 -7.07 30.63
N GLY A 24 -25.71 -6.27 29.68
CA GLY A 24 -24.75 -5.20 29.92
C GLY A 24 -23.30 -5.66 30.04
N ARG A 25 -23.01 -6.96 29.95
CA ARG A 25 -21.63 -7.45 29.89
C ARG A 25 -20.98 -7.03 28.57
N GLN A 26 -19.66 -6.81 28.63
CA GLN A 26 -18.84 -6.51 27.47
C GLN A 26 -17.65 -7.47 27.43
N LEU A 27 -17.41 -8.08 26.27
CA LEU A 27 -16.30 -9.00 26.05
C LEU A 27 -15.53 -8.59 24.81
N LEU A 28 -14.23 -8.33 24.96
CA LEU A 28 -13.33 -8.13 23.84
C LEU A 28 -12.94 -9.51 23.26
N ARG A 29 -13.19 -9.71 21.97
CA ARG A 29 -12.81 -10.94 21.26
C ARG A 29 -12.15 -10.60 19.94
N LYS A 30 -11.31 -11.52 19.46
CA LYS A 30 -10.85 -11.50 18.08
C LYS A 30 -12.03 -11.76 17.16
N VAL A 31 -12.15 -10.95 16.10
CA VAL A 31 -13.10 -11.19 15.02
C VAL A 31 -12.36 -11.94 13.94
N ASP A 32 -12.92 -13.06 13.50
CA ASP A 32 -12.39 -13.80 12.36
C ASP A 32 -12.41 -12.90 11.14
N ARG A 33 -11.25 -12.35 10.78
CA ARG A 33 -11.06 -11.79 9.44
C ARG A 33 -11.13 -12.94 8.45
N GLU A 34 -11.65 -12.67 7.26
CA GLU A 34 -11.46 -13.58 6.15
C GLU A 34 -9.97 -13.90 6.08
N PRO A 35 -9.57 -15.19 6.21
CA PRO A 35 -8.18 -15.55 6.07
C PRO A 35 -7.74 -15.06 4.70
N ASN A 36 -6.57 -14.43 4.64
CA ASN A 36 -6.00 -13.98 3.38
C ASN A 36 -6.09 -15.15 2.40
N PRO A 37 -6.80 -15.02 1.25
CA PRO A 37 -7.17 -16.18 0.46
C PRO A 37 -5.91 -16.96 0.12
N ALA A 38 -5.92 -18.24 0.49
CA ALA A 38 -4.82 -19.12 0.16
C ALA A 38 -4.60 -19.09 -1.36
N ARG A 39 -3.34 -19.03 -1.80
CA ARG A 39 -3.01 -18.98 -3.24
C ARG A 39 -3.57 -20.17 -4.02
N SER A 40 -3.89 -21.27 -3.33
CA SER A 40 -4.59 -22.44 -3.87
C SER A 40 -5.47 -23.12 -2.82
N THR A 41 -6.54 -23.78 -3.27
CA THR A 41 -7.45 -24.57 -2.43
C THR A 41 -6.83 -25.86 -1.90
N PHE A 42 -5.78 -26.37 -2.58
CA PHE A 42 -5.04 -27.56 -2.20
C PHE A 42 -3.67 -27.18 -1.60
N PRO A 43 -3.04 -28.04 -0.78
CA PRO A 43 -1.69 -27.84 -0.27
C PRO A 43 -0.68 -27.99 -1.42
N CYS A 44 -0.49 -26.91 -2.18
CA CYS A 44 0.47 -26.85 -3.28
C CYS A 44 1.71 -26.09 -2.82
N PRO A 45 2.89 -26.73 -2.75
CA PRO A 45 4.12 -26.03 -2.41
C PRO A 45 4.45 -25.01 -3.52
N ALA A 46 4.86 -23.80 -3.11
CA ALA A 46 5.38 -22.80 -4.04
C ALA A 46 6.88 -23.04 -4.23
N ILE A 47 7.31 -23.21 -5.48
CA ILE A 47 8.73 -23.24 -5.85
C ILE A 47 9.09 -21.83 -6.33
N VAL A 48 9.96 -21.15 -5.59
CA VAL A 48 10.49 -19.83 -5.96
C VAL A 48 11.89 -19.99 -6.50
N ARG A 49 12.14 -19.47 -7.70
CA ARG A 49 13.46 -19.47 -8.30
C ARG A 49 14.31 -18.36 -7.68
N ASP A 50 15.53 -18.69 -7.27
CA ASP A 50 16.46 -17.73 -6.66
C ASP A 50 17.25 -16.88 -7.69
N SER A 51 16.95 -17.02 -8.98
CA SER A 51 17.71 -16.33 -10.02
C SER A 51 17.23 -14.89 -10.23
N ILE A 52 18.17 -13.98 -10.40
CA ILE A 52 17.96 -12.60 -10.86
C ILE A 52 18.74 -12.31 -12.13
N GLU A 53 18.44 -11.19 -12.77
CA GLU A 53 19.33 -10.65 -13.81
C GLU A 53 20.72 -10.38 -13.20
N PRO A 54 21.82 -10.67 -13.92
CA PRO A 54 23.16 -10.46 -13.41
C PRO A 54 23.37 -8.99 -12.98
N ILE A 55 23.61 -8.78 -11.70
CA ILE A 55 23.88 -7.45 -11.12
C ILE A 55 25.20 -7.46 -10.35
N LEU A 56 25.78 -6.27 -10.18
CA LEU A 56 26.95 -6.09 -9.33
C LEU A 56 26.52 -6.04 -7.86
N ALA A 57 26.97 -7.01 -7.07
CA ALA A 57 26.71 -7.06 -5.63
C ALA A 57 27.65 -6.15 -4.82
N MET A 58 27.37 -5.98 -3.52
CA MET A 58 28.15 -5.09 -2.65
C MET A 58 29.53 -5.64 -2.28
N ASP A 59 29.79 -6.91 -2.58
CA ASP A 59 31.13 -7.51 -2.54
C ASP A 59 31.98 -7.19 -3.79
N GLY A 60 31.41 -6.46 -4.75
CA GLY A 60 32.05 -6.09 -6.02
C GLY A 60 32.06 -7.20 -7.07
N LYS A 61 31.31 -8.29 -6.86
CA LYS A 61 31.21 -9.40 -7.82
C LYS A 61 29.86 -9.38 -8.52
N MET A 62 29.86 -9.86 -9.77
CA MET A 62 28.61 -10.12 -10.48
C MET A 62 27.91 -11.33 -9.85
N THR A 63 26.61 -11.21 -9.60
CA THR A 63 25.78 -12.30 -9.08
C THR A 63 24.46 -12.39 -9.84
N ASP A 64 24.01 -13.61 -10.03
CA ASP A 64 22.71 -13.99 -10.60
C ASP A 64 21.79 -14.64 -9.55
N SER A 65 22.19 -14.66 -8.27
CA SER A 65 21.43 -15.23 -7.16
C SER A 65 20.92 -14.13 -6.22
N LEU A 66 19.61 -14.12 -6.00
CA LEU A 66 18.94 -13.17 -5.10
C LEU A 66 19.40 -13.36 -3.66
N SER A 67 19.54 -14.62 -3.23
CA SER A 67 20.01 -14.94 -1.88
C SER A 67 21.45 -14.49 -1.64
N HIS A 68 22.33 -14.65 -2.63
CA HIS A 68 23.69 -14.12 -2.58
C HIS A 68 23.69 -12.60 -2.51
N TYR A 69 22.99 -11.92 -3.42
CA TYR A 69 22.88 -10.47 -3.43
C TYR A 69 22.42 -9.90 -2.09
N ARG A 70 21.32 -10.43 -1.53
CA ARG A 70 20.77 -9.99 -0.23
C ARG A 70 21.71 -10.23 0.94
N ARG A 71 22.56 -11.25 0.87
CA ARG A 71 23.61 -11.46 1.86
C ARG A 71 24.61 -10.32 1.82
N THR A 72 25.03 -9.88 0.63
CA THR A 72 26.00 -8.78 0.49
C THR A 72 25.48 -7.44 1.01
N LEU A 73 24.15 -7.25 1.08
CA LEU A 73 23.58 -6.02 1.65
C LEU A 73 23.73 -5.93 3.17
N ARG A 74 24.00 -7.05 3.86
CA ARG A 74 24.22 -7.06 5.31
C ARG A 74 25.68 -6.77 5.63
N ALA A 75 25.93 -6.22 6.82
CA ALA A 75 27.27 -5.93 7.31
C ALA A 75 28.21 -7.13 7.32
N ASP A 76 27.71 -8.35 7.54
CA ASP A 76 28.51 -9.58 7.54
C ASP A 76 28.86 -10.09 6.13
N GLY A 77 28.13 -9.62 5.10
CA GLY A 77 28.23 -10.12 3.74
C GLY A 77 29.01 -9.22 2.79
N ASN A 78 29.48 -8.04 3.22
CA ASN A 78 30.29 -7.15 2.39
C ASN A 78 31.62 -6.74 3.04
N PRO A 79 32.62 -6.36 2.24
CA PRO A 79 33.94 -5.95 2.73
C PRO A 79 33.93 -4.67 3.59
N ARG A 80 32.86 -3.87 3.48
CA ARG A 80 32.76 -2.56 4.16
C ARG A 80 32.19 -2.68 5.57
N GLY A 81 31.56 -3.80 5.93
CA GLY A 81 30.95 -3.98 7.25
C GLY A 81 29.68 -3.13 7.45
N GLU A 82 29.06 -2.64 6.38
CA GLU A 82 27.92 -1.71 6.43
C GLU A 82 26.62 -2.41 6.04
N THR A 83 25.48 -1.94 6.55
CA THR A 83 24.17 -2.44 6.12
C THR A 83 23.58 -1.52 5.06
N TYR A 84 23.29 -2.07 3.89
CA TYR A 84 22.68 -1.37 2.76
C TYR A 84 21.17 -1.63 2.73
N THR A 85 20.39 -0.60 2.39
CA THR A 85 18.94 -0.71 2.20
C THR A 85 18.64 -0.57 0.71
N GLU A 86 17.89 -1.51 0.14
CA GLU A 86 17.41 -1.42 -1.25
C GLU A 86 16.37 -0.31 -1.35
N ILE A 87 16.65 0.73 -2.14
CA ILE A 87 15.70 1.79 -2.47
C ILE A 87 15.07 1.46 -3.82
N GLY A 88 13.74 1.60 -3.94
CA GLY A 88 13.02 1.40 -5.21
C GLY A 88 12.18 0.12 -5.30
N ASN A 89 12.19 -0.73 -4.28
CA ASN A 89 11.24 -1.85 -4.13
C ASN A 89 10.10 -1.51 -3.15
N GLU A 90 9.79 -0.22 -3.01
CA GLU A 90 8.68 0.24 -2.19
C GLU A 90 7.38 0.07 -2.99
N SER A 91 6.35 -0.52 -2.36
CA SER A 91 5.03 -0.54 -2.98
C SER A 91 4.54 0.89 -3.07
N LEU A 92 4.48 1.43 -4.29
CA LEU A 92 3.81 2.71 -4.52
C LEU A 92 2.38 2.59 -3.98
N PRO A 93 1.87 3.61 -3.26
CA PRO A 93 0.48 3.60 -2.86
C PRO A 93 -0.38 3.46 -4.11
N ALA A 94 -1.39 2.57 -4.05
CA ALA A 94 -2.33 2.43 -5.14
C ALA A 94 -2.92 3.82 -5.47
N PHE A 95 -2.94 4.17 -6.76
CA PHE A 95 -3.51 5.43 -7.21
C PHE A 95 -4.93 5.57 -6.66
N LYS A 96 -5.14 6.56 -5.79
CA LYS A 96 -6.47 6.96 -5.36
C LYS A 96 -6.94 8.06 -6.31
N ALA A 97 -7.98 7.77 -7.09
CA ALA A 97 -8.66 8.81 -7.83
C ALA A 97 -9.10 9.90 -6.82
N PRO A 98 -8.87 11.18 -7.11
CA PRO A 98 -9.35 12.25 -6.24
C PRO A 98 -10.87 12.15 -6.09
N GLU A 99 -11.36 12.27 -4.85
CA GLU A 99 -12.80 12.39 -4.61
C GLU A 99 -13.29 13.69 -5.21
N PHE A 100 -14.23 13.59 -6.16
CA PHE A 100 -14.80 14.75 -6.82
C PHE A 100 -16.04 15.22 -6.07
N ASP A 101 -16.05 16.48 -5.64
CA ASP A 101 -17.29 17.14 -5.26
C ASP A 101 -18.05 17.57 -6.53
N ALA A 102 -19.21 16.96 -6.75
CA ALA A 102 -20.07 17.23 -7.89
C ALA A 102 -20.59 18.68 -7.91
N ARG A 103 -20.71 19.33 -6.73
CA ARG A 103 -21.15 20.72 -6.64
C ARG A 103 -20.05 21.66 -7.09
N GLN A 104 -18.85 21.51 -6.53
CA GLN A 104 -17.71 22.34 -6.87
C GLN A 104 -17.38 22.28 -8.36
N ARG A 105 -17.46 21.09 -8.98
CA ARG A 105 -17.31 20.96 -10.45
C ARG A 105 -18.28 21.81 -11.25
N ARG A 106 -19.54 21.89 -10.83
CA ARG A 106 -20.54 22.71 -11.55
C ARG A 106 -20.21 24.18 -11.42
N ASP A 107 -19.85 24.61 -10.22
CA ASP A 107 -19.48 26.00 -9.93
C ASP A 107 -18.22 26.41 -10.72
N ASP A 108 -17.21 25.54 -10.78
CA ASP A 108 -15.98 25.75 -11.55
C ASP A 108 -16.26 25.85 -13.06
N ILE A 109 -17.14 24.99 -13.60
CA ILE A 109 -17.55 25.04 -15.02
C ILE A 109 -18.27 26.36 -15.31
N HIS A 110 -19.19 26.78 -14.44
CA HIS A 110 -19.92 28.04 -14.60
C HIS A 110 -18.99 29.25 -14.54
N ALA A 111 -18.02 29.26 -13.62
CA ALA A 111 -17.00 30.29 -13.51
C ALA A 111 -16.13 30.36 -14.77
N ALA A 112 -15.63 29.21 -15.25
CA ALA A 112 -14.82 29.14 -16.46
C ALA A 112 -15.59 29.63 -17.71
N MET A 113 -16.87 29.28 -17.83
CA MET A 113 -17.72 29.80 -18.93
C MET A 113 -17.94 31.31 -18.83
N ALA A 114 -18.04 31.85 -17.61
CA ALA A 114 -18.17 33.29 -17.41
C ALA A 114 -16.87 34.02 -17.77
N ASP A 115 -15.72 33.52 -17.35
CA ASP A 115 -14.41 34.08 -17.68
C ASP A 115 -14.14 34.06 -19.18
N PHE A 116 -14.47 32.96 -19.85
CA PHE A 116 -14.38 32.87 -21.31
C PHE A 116 -15.24 33.93 -22.01
N LYS A 117 -16.49 34.12 -21.57
CA LYS A 117 -17.40 35.15 -22.11
C LYS A 117 -16.91 36.57 -21.84
N ASN A 118 -16.25 36.78 -20.70
CA ASN A 118 -15.69 38.07 -20.30
C ASN A 118 -14.34 38.37 -20.97
N GLY A 119 -13.77 37.43 -21.74
CA GLY A 119 -12.50 37.61 -22.43
C GLY A 119 -11.26 37.42 -21.54
N ASN A 120 -11.44 36.87 -20.34
CA ASN A 120 -10.35 36.53 -19.42
C ASN A 120 -9.70 35.21 -19.84
N ILE A 121 -8.95 35.23 -20.95
CA ILE A 121 -8.29 34.05 -21.51
C ILE A 121 -6.81 34.10 -21.09
N PRO A 122 -6.24 33.00 -20.54
CA PRO A 122 -4.82 32.96 -20.26
C PRO A 122 -4.00 33.10 -21.56
N PRO A 123 -2.83 33.77 -21.51
CA PRO A 123 -1.98 33.91 -22.67
C PRO A 123 -1.53 32.55 -23.20
N LEU A 124 -1.54 32.39 -24.53
CA LEU A 124 -1.04 31.18 -25.20
C LEU A 124 0.47 31.05 -24.94
N THR A 125 0.86 30.07 -24.13
CA THR A 125 2.26 29.64 -24.03
C THR A 125 2.61 28.80 -25.25
N ILE A 126 3.33 29.40 -26.20
CA ILE A 126 3.96 28.69 -27.31
C ILE A 126 5.22 28.04 -26.74
N LEU A 127 5.28 26.71 -26.74
CA LEU A 127 6.50 25.98 -26.43
C LEU A 127 7.31 25.94 -27.73
N GLU A 128 8.45 26.64 -27.77
CA GLU A 128 9.43 26.46 -28.85
C GLU A 128 10.12 25.09 -28.66
N ASP A 129 10.33 24.38 -29.77
CA ASP A 129 10.95 23.04 -29.83
C ASP A 129 12.39 23.02 -29.30
#